data_AF-A0A5C5W538-F1
#
_entry.id   AF-A0A5C5W538-F1
#
_cell.length_a   1.000
_cell.length_b   1.000
_cell.length_c   1.000
_cell.angle_alpha   90.00
_cell.angle_beta   90.00
_cell.angle_gamma   90.00
#
_symmetry.space_group_name_H-M   'P 1'
#
loop_
_entity.id
_entity.type
_entity.pdbx_description
1 polymer ?
#
loop_
_entity_poly.entity_id
_entity_poly.type
_entity_poly.pdbx_seq_one_letter_code
_entity_poly.pdbx_strand_id
1 'polypeptide(L)'
;MNSRPRVTSRFPVFSTAALIIALSHTRPASADPPCERQWGEGFARPGVSDSVHALTVFDDGSGPALYVGGVFATAGGMPVNYIGKWTGSTWSPLGNGMNFGGAVTALTVFDDGSGPALYAGGHFTTAWRRGGELHRQMERRRLVASG
;
A
#
# COMPACT_ATOMS: atom_id res chain seq x y z
N MET A 1 3.84 64.76 42.07
CA MET A 1 5.24 64.74 41.59
C MET A 1 6.07 63.98 42.62
N ASN A 2 7.03 63.19 42.12
CA ASN A 2 8.08 62.50 42.85
C ASN A 2 7.66 61.27 43.68
N SER A 3 8.30 60.11 43.59
CA SER A 3 9.35 59.57 42.72
C SER A 3 9.64 58.19 43.31
N ARG A 4 9.68 57.14 42.48
CA ARG A 4 10.17 55.82 42.94
C ARG A 4 11.67 55.89 43.25
N PRO A 5 12.15 55.08 44.20
CA PRO A 5 13.32 54.25 43.94
C PRO A 5 13.07 52.79 44.40
N ARG A 6 13.15 51.79 43.49
CA ARG A 6 14.26 50.83 43.34
C ARG A 6 15.00 50.54 44.66
N VAL A 7 15.08 49.26 45.03
CA VAL A 7 16.33 48.47 45.01
C VAL A 7 16.03 47.00 45.35
N THR A 8 16.79 46.18 44.64
CA THR A 8 16.97 44.72 44.60
C THR A 8 17.03 44.01 45.95
N SER A 9 16.55 42.77 46.02
CA SER A 9 17.21 41.74 46.85
C SER A 9 16.74 40.32 46.55
N ARG A 10 17.58 39.62 45.78
CA ARG A 10 18.11 38.28 46.08
C ARG A 10 17.12 37.20 46.56
N PHE A 11 16.89 36.21 45.70
CA PHE A 11 16.61 34.82 46.07
C PHE A 11 17.63 34.36 47.13
N PRO A 12 17.24 33.52 48.12
CA PRO A 12 17.26 32.09 47.82
C PRO A 12 16.28 31.18 48.62
N VAL A 13 16.22 29.94 48.12
CA VAL A 13 15.87 28.66 48.77
C VAL A 13 14.40 28.30 49.01
N PHE A 14 13.97 27.35 48.17
CA PHE A 14 12.99 26.28 48.30
C PHE A 14 12.33 26.08 49.67
N SER A 15 11.00 26.16 49.69
CA SER A 15 10.18 25.45 50.67
C SER A 15 8.94 24.87 49.99
N THR A 16 8.71 23.60 50.33
CA THR A 16 7.82 22.63 49.70
C THR A 16 6.34 22.94 49.86
N ALA A 17 5.61 22.94 48.76
CA ALA A 17 4.24 22.39 48.65
C ALA A 17 3.81 22.44 47.18
N ALA A 18 4.13 21.40 46.41
CA ALA A 18 3.50 21.17 45.13
C ALA A 18 2.06 20.68 45.39
N LEU A 19 1.10 21.60 45.36
CA LEU A 19 -0.31 21.25 45.20
C LEU A 19 -0.52 20.80 43.75
N ILE A 20 -0.19 19.54 43.45
CA ILE A 20 -0.64 18.93 42.21
C ILE A 20 -2.12 18.62 42.41
N ILE A 21 -2.98 19.55 41.99
CA ILE A 21 -4.36 19.21 41.67
C ILE A 21 -4.24 18.20 40.53
N ALA A 22 -4.41 16.91 40.84
CA ALA A 22 -4.53 15.90 39.84
C ALA A 22 -5.77 16.25 39.01
N LEU A 23 -5.56 16.89 37.86
CA LEU A 23 -6.54 16.89 36.79
C LEU A 23 -6.59 15.45 36.31
N SER A 24 -7.39 14.64 37.01
CA SER A 24 -7.82 13.34 36.52
C SER A 24 -8.54 13.62 35.21
N HIS A 25 -7.78 13.55 34.11
CA HIS A 25 -8.35 13.32 32.81
C HIS A 25 -8.97 11.95 32.96
N THR A 26 -10.28 11.92 33.20
CA THR A 26 -11.09 10.78 32.81
C THR A 26 -10.71 10.55 31.36
N ARG A 27 -9.86 9.57 31.10
CA ARG A 27 -9.75 9.01 29.76
C ARG A 27 -11.21 8.70 29.42
N PRO A 28 -11.80 9.30 28.37
CA PRO A 28 -13.06 8.77 27.89
C PRO A 28 -12.78 7.28 27.72
N ALA A 29 -13.61 6.44 28.33
CA ALA A 29 -13.56 5.01 28.06
C ALA A 29 -13.45 4.91 26.54
N SER A 30 -12.30 4.45 26.04
CA SER A 30 -12.20 4.14 24.63
C SER A 30 -13.34 3.15 24.46
N ALA A 31 -14.34 3.56 23.69
CA ALA A 31 -15.22 2.63 23.03
C ALA A 31 -14.32 1.89 22.04
N ASP A 32 -13.42 1.05 22.57
CA ASP A 32 -12.76 0.04 21.78
C ASP A 32 -13.93 -0.80 21.26
N PRO A 33 -14.15 -0.85 19.94
CA PRO A 33 -15.17 -1.71 19.41
C PRO A 33 -14.96 -3.10 20.02
N PRO A 34 -16.04 -3.81 20.41
CA PRO A 34 -15.89 -5.14 20.96
C PRO A 34 -15.01 -5.96 20.01
N CYS A 35 -14.40 -7.02 20.52
CA CYS A 35 -13.63 -8.01 19.77
C CYS A 35 -14.42 -8.74 18.64
N GLU A 36 -15.43 -8.10 18.09
CA GLU A 36 -16.00 -8.34 16.78
C GLU A 36 -14.87 -8.34 15.74
N ARG A 37 -14.72 -9.49 15.07
CA ARG A 37 -14.02 -9.54 13.80
C ARG A 37 -14.81 -8.73 12.78
N GLN A 38 -14.62 -7.43 12.80
CA GLN A 38 -15.08 -6.56 11.73
C GLN A 38 -14.15 -6.75 10.54
N TRP A 39 -14.74 -6.78 9.34
CA TRP A 39 -13.96 -6.64 8.12
C TRP A 39 -13.12 -5.35 8.24
N GLY A 40 -11.84 -5.42 7.87
CA GLY A 40 -10.97 -4.25 7.92
C GLY A 40 -11.56 -3.09 7.11
N GLU A 41 -11.39 -1.86 7.59
CA GLU A 41 -11.80 -0.69 6.81
C GLU A 41 -11.11 -0.72 5.44
N GLY A 42 -11.91 -0.69 4.36
CA GLY A 42 -11.40 -0.80 2.99
C GLY A 42 -12.24 -1.70 2.06
N PHE A 43 -12.98 -2.67 2.61
CA PHE A 43 -13.83 -3.57 1.81
C PHE A 43 -15.21 -2.98 1.44
N ALA A 44 -15.54 -1.76 1.90
CA ALA A 44 -16.80 -1.08 1.59
C ALA A 44 -16.83 -0.42 0.18
N ARG A 45 -15.72 -0.47 -0.57
CA ARG A 45 -15.62 0.06 -1.94
C ARG A 45 -16.15 -0.95 -2.97
N PRO A 46 -16.62 -0.51 -4.16
CA PRO A 46 -17.28 -1.41 -5.09
C PRO A 46 -16.35 -2.57 -5.42
N GLY A 47 -16.84 -3.79 -5.18
CA GLY A 47 -16.12 -5.01 -5.46
C GLY A 47 -15.91 -5.24 -6.95
N VAL A 48 -15.53 -6.47 -7.29
CA VAL A 48 -15.48 -6.92 -8.67
C VAL A 48 -16.89 -7.27 -9.18
N SER A 49 -17.11 -7.19 -10.49
CA SER A 49 -18.41 -7.47 -11.11
C SER A 49 -18.78 -8.94 -11.20
N ASP A 50 -17.82 -9.85 -11.05
CA ASP A 50 -17.97 -11.29 -11.23
C ASP A 50 -16.91 -12.05 -10.39
N SER A 51 -16.82 -13.35 -10.56
CA SER A 51 -16.02 -14.27 -9.75
C SER A 51 -14.52 -13.96 -9.84
N VAL A 52 -13.89 -13.96 -8.66
CA VAL A 52 -12.44 -13.98 -8.50
C VAL A 52 -12.00 -15.43 -8.34
N HIS A 53 -11.03 -15.86 -9.14
CA HIS A 53 -10.46 -17.21 -9.06
C HIS A 53 -9.09 -17.22 -8.39
N ALA A 54 -8.36 -16.11 -8.47
CA ALA A 54 -7.01 -16.00 -7.94
C ALA A 54 -6.78 -14.67 -7.24
N LEU A 55 -6.04 -14.72 -6.14
CA LEU A 55 -5.64 -13.58 -5.32
C LEU A 55 -4.17 -13.77 -4.94
N THR A 56 -3.36 -12.73 -5.04
CA THR A 56 -2.01 -12.73 -4.50
C THR A 56 -1.58 -11.34 -4.09
N VAL A 57 -0.79 -11.22 -3.03
CA VAL A 57 -0.13 -9.96 -2.68
C VAL A 57 1.21 -9.92 -3.41
N PHE A 58 1.53 -8.78 -3.98
CA PHE A 58 2.80 -8.54 -4.63
C PHE A 58 3.21 -7.07 -4.47
N ASP A 59 4.50 -6.80 -4.43
CA ASP A 59 5.04 -5.45 -4.44
C ASP A 59 5.79 -5.24 -5.76
N ASP A 60 5.23 -4.39 -6.62
CA ASP A 60 5.81 -4.04 -7.92
C ASP A 60 6.79 -2.86 -7.86
N GLY A 61 7.18 -2.44 -6.65
CA GLY A 61 8.03 -1.28 -6.37
C GLY A 61 7.24 -0.03 -5.96
N SER A 62 5.90 -0.10 -5.94
CA SER A 62 5.03 0.97 -5.42
C SER A 62 4.43 0.66 -4.04
N GLY A 63 4.85 -0.44 -3.41
CA GLY A 63 4.33 -0.94 -2.15
C GLY A 63 3.46 -2.19 -2.32
N PRO A 64 3.14 -2.89 -1.21
CA PRO A 64 2.36 -4.11 -1.24
C PRO A 64 0.93 -3.81 -1.72
N ALA A 65 0.50 -4.55 -2.74
CA ALA A 65 -0.85 -4.47 -3.28
C ALA A 65 -1.43 -5.87 -3.49
N LEU A 66 -2.75 -5.96 -3.43
CA LEU A 66 -3.48 -7.18 -3.72
C LEU A 66 -3.81 -7.23 -5.22
N TYR A 67 -3.35 -8.28 -5.88
CA TYR A 67 -3.64 -8.57 -7.27
C TYR A 67 -4.72 -9.64 -7.34
N VAL A 68 -5.74 -9.38 -8.16
CA VAL A 68 -6.91 -10.24 -8.27
C VAL A 68 -7.11 -10.63 -9.72
N GLY A 69 -7.41 -11.89 -9.96
CA GLY A 69 -7.62 -12.48 -11.28
C GLY A 69 -8.89 -13.31 -11.31
N GLY A 70 -9.67 -13.23 -12.38
CA GLY A 70 -10.95 -13.94 -12.47
C GLY A 70 -11.67 -13.75 -13.79
N VAL A 71 -13.00 -13.79 -13.74
CA VAL A 71 -13.91 -13.58 -14.88
C VAL A 71 -14.60 -12.21 -14.86
N PHE A 72 -14.23 -11.33 -13.93
CA PHE A 72 -14.80 -9.99 -13.81
C PHE A 72 -14.31 -9.04 -14.90
N ALA A 73 -15.20 -8.18 -15.39
CA ALA A 73 -14.88 -7.13 -16.35
C ALA A 73 -14.56 -5.80 -15.65
N THR A 74 -15.20 -5.53 -14.51
CA THR A 74 -15.03 -4.28 -13.77
C THR A 74 -14.68 -4.51 -12.30
N ALA A 75 -13.97 -3.55 -11.71
CA ALA A 75 -13.66 -3.46 -10.29
C ALA A 75 -13.71 -1.99 -9.87
N GLY A 76 -14.35 -1.68 -8.74
CA GLY A 76 -14.48 -0.28 -8.31
C GLY A 76 -15.27 0.61 -9.28
N GLY A 77 -16.10 0.02 -10.16
CA GLY A 77 -16.81 0.74 -11.23
C GLY A 77 -15.98 1.01 -12.49
N MET A 78 -14.72 0.59 -12.53
CA MET A 78 -13.81 0.80 -13.66
C MET A 78 -13.54 -0.51 -14.43
N PRO A 79 -13.36 -0.47 -15.75
CA PRO A 79 -12.96 -1.65 -16.53
C PRO A 79 -11.52 -2.05 -16.16
N VAL A 80 -11.36 -3.32 -15.80
CA VAL A 80 -10.07 -3.93 -15.42
C VAL A 80 -9.73 -5.18 -16.22
N ASN A 81 -10.70 -5.73 -16.97
CA ASN A 81 -10.49 -6.84 -17.92
C ASN A 81 -9.76 -8.03 -17.29
N TYR A 82 -10.42 -8.70 -16.34
CA TYR A 82 -10.03 -9.98 -15.73
C TYR A 82 -8.83 -9.94 -14.77
N ILE A 83 -8.10 -8.82 -14.68
CA ILE A 83 -7.05 -8.63 -13.68
C ILE A 83 -7.06 -7.21 -13.10
N GLY A 84 -7.06 -7.12 -11.76
CA GLY A 84 -7.05 -5.84 -11.05
C GLY A 84 -5.98 -5.78 -9.96
N LYS A 85 -5.50 -4.57 -9.68
CA LYS A 85 -4.63 -4.26 -8.54
C LYS A 85 -5.43 -3.44 -7.53
N TRP A 86 -5.33 -3.82 -6.26
CA TRP A 86 -5.93 -3.14 -5.12
C TRP A 86 -4.83 -2.65 -4.18
N THR A 87 -4.75 -1.33 -3.99
CA THR A 87 -3.73 -0.68 -3.16
C THR A 87 -4.12 -0.57 -1.67
N GLY A 88 -5.21 -1.21 -1.25
CA GLY A 88 -5.82 -0.98 0.06
C GLY A 88 -6.84 0.17 0.05
N SER A 89 -6.77 1.06 -0.95
CA SER A 89 -7.74 2.14 -1.12
C SER A 89 -8.34 2.17 -2.52
N THR A 90 -7.57 1.92 -3.59
CA THR A 90 -8.03 2.08 -4.97
C THR A 90 -7.82 0.84 -5.82
N TRP A 91 -8.77 0.61 -6.73
CA TRP A 91 -8.64 -0.36 -7.82
C TRP A 91 -7.93 0.30 -9.01
N SER A 92 -7.00 -0.41 -9.62
CA SER A 92 -6.41 -0.04 -10.90
C SER A 92 -6.26 -1.26 -11.83
N PRO A 93 -6.44 -1.07 -13.15
CA PRO A 93 -6.16 -2.11 -14.13
C PRO A 93 -4.65 -2.39 -14.23
N LEU A 94 -4.27 -3.63 -14.55
CA LEU A 94 -2.89 -3.92 -14.95
C LEU A 94 -2.74 -3.80 -16.46
N GLY A 95 -2.05 -2.75 -16.93
CA GLY A 95 -1.86 -2.50 -18.36
C GLY A 95 -3.20 -2.40 -19.10
N ASN A 96 -3.31 -3.06 -20.25
CA ASN A 96 -4.58 -3.16 -20.99
C ASN A 96 -5.50 -4.31 -20.49
N GLY A 97 -5.07 -5.06 -19.48
CA GLY A 97 -5.73 -6.28 -18.97
C GLY A 97 -5.57 -7.49 -19.91
N MET A 98 -6.46 -8.48 -19.77
CA MET A 98 -6.50 -9.67 -20.63
C MET A 98 -7.56 -9.55 -21.73
N ASN A 99 -7.33 -10.22 -22.86
CA ASN A 99 -8.30 -10.27 -23.95
C ASN A 99 -9.62 -10.93 -23.53
N PHE A 100 -10.71 -10.42 -24.10
CA PHE A 100 -12.08 -10.91 -23.91
C PHE A 100 -12.21 -12.40 -24.22
N GLY A 101 -12.84 -13.13 -23.29
CA GLY A 101 -13.06 -14.58 -23.39
C GLY A 101 -12.08 -15.43 -22.58
N GLY A 102 -11.22 -14.79 -21.78
CA GLY A 102 -10.23 -15.49 -20.99
C GLY A 102 -10.23 -15.19 -19.49
N ALA A 103 -10.35 -16.22 -18.66
CA ALA A 103 -10.30 -16.11 -17.21
C ALA A 103 -8.87 -16.29 -16.70
N VAL A 104 -8.45 -15.41 -15.78
CA VAL A 104 -7.26 -15.68 -14.96
C VAL A 104 -7.68 -16.64 -13.86
N THR A 105 -7.13 -17.85 -13.86
CA THR A 105 -7.46 -18.90 -12.88
C THR A 105 -6.39 -19.06 -11.81
N ALA A 106 -5.18 -18.57 -12.07
CA ALA A 106 -4.05 -18.64 -11.15
C ALA A 106 -3.22 -17.35 -11.22
N LEU A 107 -2.76 -16.91 -10.06
CA LEU A 107 -1.77 -15.84 -9.89
C LEU A 107 -0.72 -16.35 -8.92
N THR A 108 0.55 -16.20 -9.26
CA THR A 108 1.65 -16.62 -8.39
C THR A 108 2.82 -15.66 -8.49
N VAL A 109 3.54 -15.49 -7.38
CA VAL A 109 4.80 -14.77 -7.35
C VAL A 109 5.91 -15.80 -7.48
N PHE A 110 6.77 -15.62 -8.47
CA PHE A 110 7.93 -16.48 -8.70
C PHE A 110 9.14 -15.62 -9.02
N ASP A 111 10.33 -16.07 -8.63
CA ASP A 111 11.60 -15.44 -8.98
C ASP A 111 12.32 -16.38 -9.95
N ASP A 112 12.48 -15.93 -11.20
CA ASP A 112 13.16 -16.67 -12.27
C ASP A 112 14.67 -16.38 -12.35
N GLY A 113 15.21 -15.69 -11.36
CA GLY A 113 16.59 -15.21 -11.31
C GLY A 113 16.75 -13.76 -11.75
N SER A 114 15.68 -13.09 -12.21
CA SER A 114 15.66 -11.64 -12.48
C SER A 114 15.04 -10.81 -11.35
N GLY A 115 14.61 -11.47 -10.27
CA GLY A 115 13.88 -10.88 -9.15
C GLY A 115 12.43 -11.35 -9.10
N PRO A 116 11.71 -11.08 -8.00
CA PRO A 116 10.35 -11.55 -7.83
C PRO A 116 9.42 -10.88 -8.86
N ALA A 117 8.66 -11.69 -9.57
CA ALA A 117 7.69 -11.25 -10.57
C ALA A 117 6.34 -11.96 -10.38
N LEU A 118 5.27 -11.29 -10.84
CA LEU A 118 3.92 -11.82 -10.83
C LEU A 118 3.62 -12.55 -12.15
N TYR A 119 3.24 -13.81 -12.04
CA TYR A 119 2.85 -14.67 -13.16
C TYR A 119 1.35 -14.97 -13.09
N ALA A 120 0.69 -14.85 -14.23
CA ALA A 120 -0.72 -15.19 -14.39
C ALA A 120 -0.87 -16.47 -15.23
N GLY A 121 -1.69 -17.39 -14.75
CA GLY A 121 -2.09 -18.60 -15.46
C GLY A 121 -3.61 -18.59 -15.65
N GLY A 122 -4.07 -19.11 -16.78
CA GLY A 122 -5.49 -19.14 -17.09
C GLY A 122 -5.77 -19.45 -18.54
N HIS A 123 -7.04 -19.39 -18.89
CA HIS A 123 -7.49 -19.50 -20.26
C HIS A 123 -7.45 -18.09 -20.84
N PHE A 124 -6.40 -17.67 -21.55
CA PHE A 124 -6.39 -16.38 -22.26
C PHE A 124 -5.55 -16.50 -23.54
N THR A 125 -5.95 -15.77 -24.59
CA THR A 125 -5.28 -15.84 -25.90
C THR A 125 -4.05 -14.94 -26.01
N THR A 126 -3.93 -13.94 -25.13
CA THR A 126 -2.74 -13.07 -25.00
C THR A 126 -2.56 -12.66 -23.55
N ALA A 127 -1.36 -12.88 -23.00
CA ALA A 127 -0.94 -12.26 -21.74
C ALA A 127 -0.26 -10.91 -22.02
N TRP A 128 -0.46 -9.95 -21.10
CA TRP A 128 0.29 -8.70 -21.14
C TRP A 128 1.78 -8.94 -20.93
N ARG A 129 2.62 -8.42 -21.84
CA ARG A 129 4.08 -8.42 -21.73
C ARG A 129 4.51 -7.04 -21.24
N ARG A 130 5.25 -6.97 -20.12
CA ARG A 130 5.93 -5.71 -19.73
C ARG A 130 6.85 -5.32 -20.89
N GLY A 131 6.70 -4.09 -21.39
CA GLY A 131 7.39 -3.58 -22.57
C GLY A 131 8.87 -3.96 -22.59
N GLY A 132 9.35 -4.39 -23.76
CA GLY A 132 10.72 -4.85 -23.94
C GLY A 132 11.73 -3.72 -23.70
N GLU A 133 12.44 -3.76 -22.57
CA GLU A 133 13.58 -2.88 -22.29
C GLU A 133 14.73 -3.71 -21.70
N LEU A 134 15.25 -4.69 -22.46
CA LEU A 134 16.55 -5.33 -22.20
C LEU A 134 17.29 -5.67 -23.49
N HIS A 135 17.39 -4.73 -24.45
CA HIS A 135 18.31 -4.85 -25.59
C HIS A 135 19.39 -3.75 -25.65
N ARG A 136 19.65 -2.97 -24.58
CA ARG A 136 20.66 -1.89 -24.65
C ARG A 136 21.76 -1.88 -23.59
N GLN A 137 21.90 -2.92 -22.77
CA GLN A 137 22.92 -2.96 -21.72
C GLN A 137 24.10 -3.94 -21.99
N MET A 138 24.11 -4.68 -23.12
CA MET A 138 25.16 -5.68 -23.39
C MET A 138 26.35 -5.18 -24.26
N GLU A 139 26.32 -4.00 -24.85
CA GLU A 139 27.41 -3.54 -25.76
C GLU A 139 28.51 -2.68 -25.11
N ARG A 140 28.36 -2.23 -23.85
CA ARG A 140 29.36 -1.36 -23.20
C ARG A 140 30.47 -2.06 -22.41
N ARG A 141 30.59 -3.40 -22.49
CA ARG A 141 31.66 -4.16 -21.80
C ARG A 141 32.75 -4.73 -22.72
N ARG A 142 32.84 -4.28 -23.98
CA ARG A 142 33.84 -4.81 -24.93
C ARG A 142 35.00 -3.87 -25.31
N LEU A 143 35.26 -2.80 -24.56
CA LEU A 143 36.47 -1.99 -24.77
C LEU A 143 37.20 -1.67 -23.46
N VAL A 144 37.58 -2.72 -22.71
CA VAL A 144 38.80 -2.72 -21.88
C VAL A 144 39.42 -4.11 -22.02
N ALA A 145 40.06 -4.38 -23.15
CA ALA A 145 41.07 -5.43 -23.32
C ALA A 145 41.62 -5.44 -24.75
N SER A 146 42.57 -4.55 -25.04
CA SER A 146 43.75 -4.88 -25.87
C SER A 146 44.68 -3.67 -25.94
N GLY A 147 45.90 -3.85 -25.42
CA GLY A 147 47.14 -3.20 -25.89
C GLY A 147 47.24 -1.70 -25.74
#